data_AF-A0A482Z258-F1
#
_entry.id   AF-A0A482Z258-F1
#
_cell.length_a   1.000
_cell.length_b   1.000
_cell.length_c   1.000
_cell.angle_alpha   90.00
_cell.angle_beta   90.00
_cell.angle_gamma   90.00
#
_symmetry.space_group_name_H-M   'P 1'
#
loop_
_entity.id
_entity.type
_entity.pdbx_description
1 polymer ?
#
loop_
_entity_poly.entity_id
_entity_poly.type
_entity_poly.pdbx_seq_one_letter_code
_entity_poly.pdbx_strand_id
1 'polypeptide(L)'
;MRNIISSQLEIGQVDIANIVIDVTSRDDIPLILLGLQHIYTSKPLKETVFKILQEVIPRKNKTSSDETVSVAPDRGRPGMEQWTIFVLGTLRLALGADFDRLQELANEHRTLRMMLGHGIFDDKNYRLQTLRDNLKLFTPDIMDRINTEVIRSGYQLLNLDVSASIQGRCDSFVLKTDVHFPTDINLLYDAMSVLFRQCVHWRQDYYLPDWRQHKHNLAQFKQQYRRIQRLRHSTSKDEKKKMAQADLICKAHQIYIDLAQKYLNRVTQSYELLIGKYKLPKVL
;
A
#
# COMPACT_ATOMS: atom_id res chain seq x y z
N MET A 1 31.33 -5.40 -6.65
CA MET A 1 31.09 -5.52 -8.11
C MET A 1 29.64 -5.88 -8.36
N ARG A 2 28.92 -5.15 -9.21
CA ARG A 2 27.54 -5.45 -9.60
C ARG A 2 27.41 -5.41 -11.12
N ASN A 3 26.78 -6.46 -11.64
CA ASN A 3 26.48 -6.61 -13.06
C ASN A 3 24.96 -6.69 -13.24
N ILE A 4 24.47 -6.30 -14.40
CA ILE A 4 23.05 -6.44 -14.73
C ILE A 4 22.71 -7.91 -14.92
N ILE A 5 23.48 -8.58 -15.78
CA ILE A 5 23.41 -10.01 -16.07
C ILE A 5 24.81 -10.49 -16.43
N SER A 6 25.13 -11.75 -16.11
CA SER A 6 26.36 -12.38 -16.59
C SER A 6 26.40 -12.44 -18.12
N SER A 7 27.52 -12.00 -18.72
CA SER A 7 27.66 -11.92 -20.19
C SER A 7 27.87 -13.28 -20.86
N GLN A 8 28.26 -14.30 -20.10
CA GLN A 8 28.51 -15.65 -20.58
C GLN A 8 27.59 -16.63 -19.85
N LEU A 9 27.02 -17.56 -20.62
CA LEU A 9 26.23 -18.66 -20.08
C LEU A 9 27.15 -19.71 -19.43
N GLU A 10 26.78 -20.16 -18.24
CA GLU A 10 27.42 -21.29 -17.58
C GLU A 10 26.85 -22.62 -18.07
N ILE A 11 27.57 -23.70 -17.79
CA ILE A 11 27.17 -25.06 -18.20
C ILE A 11 25.81 -25.41 -17.60
N GLY A 12 24.88 -25.83 -18.45
CA GLY A 12 23.53 -26.22 -18.04
C GLY A 12 22.55 -25.05 -17.85
N GLN A 13 22.97 -23.81 -18.08
CA GLN A 13 22.05 -22.67 -18.21
C GLN A 13 21.36 -22.68 -19.58
N VAL A 14 20.13 -22.18 -19.61
CA VAL A 14 19.36 -21.95 -20.83
C VAL A 14 19.30 -20.45 -21.05
N ASP A 15 19.54 -19.98 -22.29
CA ASP A 15 19.36 -18.57 -22.62
C ASP A 15 17.90 -18.16 -22.36
N ILE A 16 17.70 -16.98 -21.75
CA ILE A 16 16.37 -16.49 -21.35
C ILE A 16 15.41 -16.46 -22.55
N ALA A 17 15.91 -16.13 -23.74
CA ALA A 17 15.13 -16.13 -24.98
C ALA A 17 14.57 -17.52 -25.36
N ASN A 18 15.22 -18.60 -24.92
CA ASN A 18 14.89 -19.98 -25.27
C ASN A 18 14.18 -20.74 -24.14
N ILE A 19 13.87 -20.09 -23.02
CA ILE A 19 13.12 -20.72 -21.92
C ILE A 19 11.71 -21.05 -22.41
N VAL A 20 11.33 -22.33 -22.34
CA VAL A 20 9.97 -22.78 -22.66
C VAL A 20 9.07 -22.54 -21.45
N ILE A 21 8.04 -21.70 -21.63
CA ILE A 21 7.08 -21.34 -20.59
C ILE A 21 5.72 -21.94 -20.96
N ASP A 22 5.11 -22.64 -20.00
CA ASP A 22 3.79 -23.25 -20.18
C ASP A 22 2.69 -22.18 -20.12
N VAL A 23 2.13 -21.86 -21.28
CA VAL A 23 1.03 -20.90 -21.46
C VAL A 23 -0.34 -21.46 -21.05
N THR A 24 -0.45 -22.76 -20.81
CA THR A 24 -1.72 -23.42 -20.44
C THR A 24 -1.99 -23.41 -18.94
N SER A 25 -0.96 -23.15 -18.14
CA SER A 25 -1.06 -23.02 -16.70
C SER A 25 -1.99 -21.87 -16.32
N ARG A 26 -2.79 -22.10 -15.28
CA ARG A 26 -3.68 -21.10 -14.68
C ARG A 26 -3.01 -20.29 -13.57
N ASP A 27 -1.77 -20.62 -13.24
CA ASP A 27 -0.97 -19.82 -12.30
C ASP A 27 -0.55 -18.49 -12.95
N ASP A 28 -0.32 -17.48 -12.14
CA ASP A 28 0.12 -16.16 -12.59
C ASP A 28 1.61 -16.17 -12.99
N ILE A 29 2.42 -17.06 -12.41
CA ILE A 29 3.88 -17.12 -12.63
C ILE A 29 4.24 -17.21 -14.11
N PRO A 30 3.69 -18.12 -14.93
CA PRO A 30 4.03 -18.23 -16.34
C PRO A 30 3.77 -16.94 -17.13
N LEU A 31 2.67 -16.24 -16.87
CA LEU A 31 2.35 -14.97 -17.53
C LEU A 31 3.38 -13.88 -17.16
N ILE A 32 3.79 -13.83 -15.90
CA ILE A 32 4.85 -12.91 -15.43
C ILE A 32 6.18 -13.23 -16.13
N LEU A 33 6.53 -14.51 -16.21
CA LEU A 33 7.76 -14.96 -16.86
C LEU A 33 7.75 -14.67 -18.37
N LEU A 34 6.61 -14.76 -19.06
CA LEU A 34 6.49 -14.37 -20.47
C LEU A 34 6.75 -12.87 -20.67
N GLY A 35 6.22 -12.03 -19.79
CA GLY A 35 6.50 -10.59 -19.82
C GLY A 35 7.99 -10.28 -19.63
N LEU A 36 8.63 -10.95 -18.66
CA LEU A 36 10.06 -10.83 -18.41
C LEU A 36 10.90 -11.35 -19.59
N GLN A 37 10.51 -12.47 -20.19
CA GLN A 37 11.13 -12.99 -21.41
C GLN A 37 11.03 -11.99 -22.56
N HIS A 38 9.85 -11.40 -22.76
CA HIS A 38 9.64 -10.38 -23.79
C HIS A 38 10.53 -9.15 -23.59
N ILE A 39 10.66 -8.66 -22.34
CA ILE A 39 11.59 -7.58 -21.99
C ILE A 39 13.02 -7.93 -22.39
N TYR A 40 13.44 -9.18 -22.16
CA TYR A 40 14.78 -9.64 -22.48
C TYR A 40 15.02 -9.83 -23.99
N THR A 41 14.03 -10.29 -24.75
CA THR A 41 14.15 -10.56 -26.19
C THR A 41 14.01 -9.30 -27.05
N SER A 42 13.23 -8.32 -26.59
CA SER A 42 12.97 -7.09 -27.31
C SER A 42 14.14 -6.10 -27.15
N LYS A 43 15.07 -6.07 -28.12
CA LYS A 43 16.33 -5.30 -28.01
C LYS A 43 16.15 -3.83 -27.55
N PRO A 44 15.26 -3.00 -28.14
CA PRO A 44 15.10 -1.62 -27.70
C PRO A 44 14.58 -1.51 -26.25
N LEU A 45 13.63 -2.37 -25.87
CA LEU A 45 13.09 -2.41 -24.51
C LEU A 45 14.15 -2.89 -23.52
N LYS A 46 14.88 -3.95 -23.86
CA LYS A 46 15.99 -4.49 -23.06
C LYS A 46 17.00 -3.41 -22.72
N GLU A 47 17.49 -2.68 -23.73
CA GLU A 47 18.50 -1.62 -23.54
C GLU A 47 18.01 -0.52 -22.60
N THR A 48 16.77 -0.06 -22.78
CA THR A 48 16.16 0.97 -21.93
C THR A 48 15.95 0.49 -20.50
N VAL A 49 15.39 -0.72 -20.31
CA VAL A 49 15.19 -1.31 -18.99
C VAL A 49 16.53 -1.55 -18.30
N PHE A 50 17.53 -2.07 -19.01
CA PHE A 50 18.85 -2.35 -18.46
C PHE A 50 19.55 -1.05 -18.01
N LYS A 51 19.39 0.04 -18.77
CA LYS A 51 19.88 1.35 -18.36
C LYS A 51 19.25 1.82 -17.05
N ILE A 52 17.94 1.62 -16.87
CA ILE A 52 17.26 1.96 -15.60
C ILE A 52 17.74 1.04 -14.46
N LEU A 53 17.92 -0.26 -14.73
CA LEU A 53 18.38 -1.23 -13.73
C LEU A 53 19.80 -0.96 -13.21
N GLN A 54 20.64 -0.26 -13.98
CA GLN A 54 21.96 0.18 -13.52
C GLN A 54 21.87 1.04 -12.26
N GLU A 55 20.75 1.73 -12.03
CA GLU A 55 20.53 2.60 -10.86
C GLU A 55 20.19 1.81 -9.59
N VAL A 56 19.90 0.50 -9.71
CA VAL A 56 19.63 -0.40 -8.59
C VAL A 56 20.95 -0.74 -7.88
N ILE A 57 21.42 0.20 -7.07
CA ILE A 57 22.70 0.14 -6.34
C ILE A 57 22.47 0.61 -4.88
N PRO A 58 23.12 -0.02 -3.88
CA PRO A 58 23.07 0.44 -2.50
C PRO A 58 23.59 1.87 -2.36
N ARG A 59 22.94 2.62 -1.47
CA ARG A 59 23.40 3.93 -1.02
C ARG A 59 24.03 3.78 0.36
N LYS A 60 25.11 4.51 0.60
CA LYS A 60 25.79 4.57 1.90
C LYS A 60 25.84 6.02 2.37
N ASN A 61 25.63 6.25 3.66
CA ASN A 61 25.83 7.57 4.26
C ASN A 61 27.33 7.88 4.26
N LYS A 62 27.69 9.09 3.86
CA LYS A 62 29.07 9.57 3.95
C LYS A 62 29.45 9.69 5.42
N THR A 63 30.66 9.28 5.79
CA THR A 63 31.09 9.13 7.19
C THR A 63 31.16 10.46 8.00
N SER A 64 30.68 11.58 7.44
CA SER A 64 30.76 12.91 8.05
C SER A 64 29.67 13.89 7.56
N SER A 65 28.67 13.45 6.81
CA SER A 65 27.51 14.27 6.38
C SER A 65 26.28 13.40 6.15
N ASP A 66 25.08 13.99 6.25
CA ASP A 66 23.79 13.32 5.98
C ASP A 66 23.56 13.03 4.48
N GLU A 67 24.59 13.21 3.64
CA GLU A 67 24.54 12.91 2.22
C GLU A 67 24.68 11.41 1.96
N THR A 68 23.70 10.83 1.28
CA THR A 68 23.74 9.46 0.77
C THR A 68 24.48 9.43 -0.56
N VAL A 69 25.57 8.65 -0.64
CA VAL A 69 26.33 8.45 -1.88
C VAL A 69 26.11 7.04 -2.40
N SER A 70 25.91 6.89 -3.71
CA SER A 70 25.85 5.59 -4.36
C SER A 70 27.17 4.86 -4.25
N VAL A 71 27.13 3.59 -3.86
CA VAL A 71 28.35 2.76 -3.77
C VAL A 71 28.90 2.50 -5.17
N ALA A 72 30.22 2.59 -5.34
CA ALA A 72 30.89 2.33 -6.61
C ALA A 72 30.56 0.89 -7.11
N PRO A 73 29.89 0.73 -8.28
CA PRO A 73 29.40 -0.58 -8.73
C PRO A 73 30.52 -1.53 -9.15
N ASP A 74 31.66 -0.99 -9.57
CA ASP A 74 32.85 -1.67 -10.07
C ASP A 74 33.77 -2.21 -8.97
N ARG A 75 33.54 -1.87 -7.70
CA ARG A 75 34.45 -2.20 -6.59
C ARG A 75 33.83 -3.14 -5.54
N GLY A 76 34.67 -3.89 -4.83
CA GLY A 76 34.29 -4.75 -3.72
C GLY A 76 33.61 -6.08 -4.10
N ARG A 77 33.05 -6.78 -3.09
CA ARG A 77 32.45 -8.12 -3.24
C ARG A 77 31.35 -8.16 -4.31
N PRO A 78 31.24 -9.23 -5.09
CA PRO A 78 30.12 -9.43 -6.02
C PRO A 78 28.77 -9.38 -5.28
N GLY A 79 27.86 -8.54 -5.76
CA GLY A 79 26.48 -8.48 -5.29
C GLY A 79 25.56 -9.42 -6.07
N MET A 80 24.28 -9.43 -5.70
CA MET A 80 23.23 -10.03 -6.53
C MET A 80 23.11 -9.25 -7.85
N GLU A 81 22.91 -9.96 -8.96
CA GLU A 81 22.72 -9.36 -10.29
C GLU A 81 21.44 -8.53 -10.33
N GLN A 82 21.46 -7.41 -11.06
CA GLN A 82 20.31 -6.50 -11.09
C GLN A 82 19.11 -7.11 -11.82
N TRP A 83 19.36 -7.98 -12.80
CA TRP A 83 18.32 -8.80 -13.44
C TRP A 83 17.62 -9.72 -12.44
N THR A 84 18.36 -10.42 -11.58
CA THR A 84 17.79 -11.25 -10.50
C THR A 84 16.91 -10.42 -9.57
N ILE A 85 17.37 -9.21 -9.18
CA ILE A 85 16.59 -8.29 -8.33
C ILE A 85 15.29 -7.89 -9.04
N PHE A 86 15.36 -7.57 -10.32
CA PHE A 86 14.21 -7.18 -11.13
C PHE A 86 13.17 -8.30 -11.25
N VAL A 87 13.61 -9.52 -11.60
CA VAL A 87 12.74 -10.70 -11.73
C VAL A 87 12.04 -10.99 -10.41
N LEU A 88 12.79 -11.10 -9.30
CA LEU A 88 12.23 -11.40 -7.99
C LEU A 88 11.37 -10.26 -7.44
N GLY A 89 11.73 -9.00 -7.70
CA GLY A 89 10.93 -7.84 -7.34
C GLY A 89 9.59 -7.80 -8.06
N THR A 90 9.60 -8.08 -9.36
CA THR A 90 8.39 -8.18 -10.19
C THR A 90 7.49 -9.30 -9.71
N LEU A 91 8.07 -10.50 -9.48
CA LEU A 91 7.33 -11.66 -9.01
C LEU A 91 6.69 -11.43 -7.63
N ARG A 92 7.44 -10.82 -6.71
CA ARG A 92 6.93 -10.48 -5.38
C ARG A 92 5.68 -9.60 -5.45
N LEU A 93 5.72 -8.57 -6.29
CA LEU A 93 4.63 -7.61 -6.40
C LEU A 93 3.43 -8.18 -7.14
N ALA A 94 3.66 -8.85 -8.27
CA ALA A 94 2.60 -9.44 -9.07
C ALA A 94 1.85 -10.56 -8.32
N LEU A 95 2.56 -11.38 -7.54
CA LEU A 95 1.94 -12.46 -6.75
C LEU A 95 1.44 -12.00 -5.37
N GLY A 96 1.71 -10.76 -4.96
CA GLY A 96 1.49 -10.31 -3.57
C GLY A 96 2.23 -11.18 -2.54
N ALA A 97 3.39 -11.73 -2.91
CA ALA A 97 4.12 -12.68 -2.07
C ALA A 97 4.91 -11.98 -0.95
N ASP A 98 4.96 -12.61 0.22
CA ASP A 98 5.93 -12.25 1.26
C ASP A 98 7.35 -12.76 0.89
N PHE A 99 8.34 -12.41 1.71
CA PHE A 99 9.73 -12.78 1.43
C PHE A 99 9.98 -14.28 1.60
N ASP A 100 9.23 -14.95 2.45
CA ASP A 100 9.37 -16.38 2.71
C ASP A 100 8.84 -17.20 1.53
N ARG A 101 7.63 -16.89 1.02
CA ARG A 101 7.10 -17.48 -0.21
C ARG A 101 7.99 -17.18 -1.41
N LEU A 102 8.51 -15.95 -1.52
CA LEU A 102 9.42 -15.59 -2.61
C LEU A 102 10.73 -16.38 -2.55
N GLN A 103 11.27 -16.61 -1.35
CA GLN A 103 12.50 -17.41 -1.18
C GLN A 103 12.28 -18.85 -1.62
N GLU A 104 11.18 -19.46 -1.21
CA GLU A 104 10.82 -20.83 -1.60
C GLU A 104 10.71 -20.93 -3.13
N LEU A 105 9.97 -20.01 -3.76
CA LEU A 105 9.85 -19.97 -5.21
C LEU A 105 11.21 -19.81 -5.89
N ALA A 106 12.05 -18.87 -5.43
CA ALA A 106 13.36 -18.63 -6.03
C ALA A 106 14.30 -19.85 -5.94
N ASN A 107 14.15 -20.68 -4.91
CA ASN A 107 15.00 -21.84 -4.68
C ASN A 107 14.47 -23.13 -5.31
N GLU A 108 13.15 -23.30 -5.43
CA GLU A 108 12.56 -24.59 -5.84
C GLU A 108 11.87 -24.52 -7.21
N HIS A 109 11.39 -23.35 -7.64
CA HIS A 109 10.62 -23.25 -8.87
C HIS A 109 11.52 -23.28 -10.12
N ARG A 110 11.62 -24.45 -10.76
CA ARG A 110 12.52 -24.71 -11.90
C ARG A 110 12.52 -23.64 -13.00
N THR A 111 11.35 -23.24 -13.51
CA THR A 111 11.27 -22.24 -14.59
C THR A 111 11.69 -20.85 -14.13
N LEU A 112 11.46 -20.53 -12.86
CA LEU A 112 11.90 -19.27 -12.28
C LEU A 112 13.42 -19.29 -12.12
N ARG A 113 13.99 -20.40 -11.64
CA ARG A 113 15.45 -20.58 -11.56
C ARG A 113 16.13 -20.40 -12.91
N MET A 114 15.57 -20.94 -13.99
CA MET A 114 16.07 -20.69 -15.35
C MET A 114 16.03 -19.18 -15.70
N MET A 115 14.94 -18.47 -15.38
CA MET A 115 14.82 -17.02 -15.61
C MET A 115 15.82 -16.19 -14.79
N LEU A 116 16.21 -16.68 -13.61
CA LEU A 116 17.23 -16.07 -12.75
C LEU A 116 18.67 -16.38 -13.22
N GLY A 117 18.83 -17.19 -14.27
CA GLY A 117 20.13 -17.60 -14.81
C GLY A 117 20.74 -18.80 -14.10
N HIS A 118 19.97 -19.62 -13.37
CA HIS A 118 20.50 -20.85 -12.78
C HIS A 118 20.46 -22.01 -13.76
N GLY A 119 21.57 -22.73 -13.84
CA GLY A 119 21.65 -23.97 -14.60
C GLY A 119 21.02 -25.16 -13.87
N ILE A 120 20.80 -26.25 -14.60
CA ILE A 120 20.23 -27.50 -14.04
C ILE A 120 21.11 -28.09 -12.92
N PHE A 121 22.42 -27.82 -12.96
CA PHE A 121 23.41 -28.31 -11.99
C PHE A 121 23.78 -27.26 -10.92
N ASP A 122 23.08 -26.13 -10.86
CA ASP A 122 23.40 -25.06 -9.92
C ASP A 122 22.67 -25.26 -8.58
N ASP A 123 23.43 -25.56 -7.54
CA ASP A 123 22.97 -25.74 -6.15
C ASP A 123 22.87 -24.43 -5.35
N LYS A 124 23.06 -23.27 -6.00
CA LYS A 124 22.98 -21.97 -5.34
C LYS A 124 21.56 -21.70 -4.82
N ASN A 125 21.46 -21.42 -3.53
CA ASN A 125 20.20 -21.03 -2.89
C ASN A 125 20.25 -19.61 -2.35
N TYR A 126 19.14 -18.90 -2.50
CA TYR A 126 18.91 -17.58 -1.95
C TYR A 126 18.58 -17.67 -0.47
N ARG A 127 19.26 -16.84 0.32
CA ARG A 127 18.95 -16.62 1.74
C ARG A 127 17.94 -15.49 1.89
N LEU A 128 17.02 -15.64 2.84
CA LEU A 128 15.97 -14.67 3.12
C LEU A 128 16.49 -13.25 3.31
N GLN A 129 17.55 -13.09 4.11
CA GLN A 129 18.16 -11.78 4.38
C GLN A 129 18.73 -11.15 3.10
N THR A 130 19.35 -11.96 2.24
CA THR A 130 19.88 -11.48 0.96
C THR A 130 18.76 -10.97 0.06
N LEU A 131 17.62 -11.67 0.00
CA LEU A 131 16.46 -11.20 -0.76
C LEU A 131 15.93 -9.87 -0.19
N ARG A 132 15.75 -9.79 1.13
CA ARG A 132 15.26 -8.57 1.80
C ARG A 132 16.14 -7.36 1.54
N ASP A 133 17.46 -7.52 1.61
CA ASP A 133 18.40 -6.41 1.47
C ASP A 133 18.53 -5.94 0.02
N ASN A 134 18.45 -6.86 -0.95
CA ASN A 134 18.58 -6.52 -2.36
C ASN A 134 17.28 -6.00 -2.97
N LEU A 135 16.13 -6.58 -2.61
CA LEU A 135 14.83 -6.17 -3.18
C LEU A 135 14.40 -4.78 -2.71
N LYS A 136 14.86 -4.32 -1.54
CA LYS A 136 14.67 -2.93 -1.09
C LYS A 136 15.35 -1.90 -1.99
N LEU A 137 16.35 -2.30 -2.77
CA LEU A 137 17.02 -1.42 -3.74
C LEU A 137 16.12 -1.12 -4.94
N PHE A 138 15.12 -1.96 -5.19
CA PHE A 138 14.14 -1.77 -6.25
C PHE A 138 13.03 -0.84 -5.77
N THR A 139 13.28 0.48 -5.89
CA THR A 139 12.39 1.51 -5.36
C THR A 139 11.14 1.70 -6.21
N PRO A 140 10.06 2.29 -5.65
CA PRO A 140 8.86 2.61 -6.41
C PRO A 140 9.12 3.49 -7.64
N ASP A 141 10.06 4.43 -7.55
CA ASP A 141 10.45 5.31 -8.67
C ASP A 141 11.09 4.52 -9.83
N ILE A 142 12.06 3.65 -9.52
CA ILE A 142 12.71 2.80 -10.53
C ILE A 142 11.66 1.89 -11.19
N MET A 143 10.76 1.35 -10.38
CA MET A 143 9.69 0.49 -10.86
C MET A 143 8.71 1.22 -11.77
N ASP A 144 8.30 2.44 -11.42
CA ASP A 144 7.37 3.24 -12.23
C ASP A 144 7.96 3.60 -13.60
N ARG A 145 9.26 3.93 -13.63
CA ARG A 145 10.00 4.17 -14.87
C ARG A 145 10.07 2.93 -15.76
N ILE A 146 10.37 1.77 -15.18
CA ILE A 146 10.36 0.50 -15.94
C ILE A 146 8.94 0.20 -16.42
N ASN A 147 7.94 0.36 -15.57
CA ASN A 147 6.55 0.11 -15.90
C ASN A 147 6.08 0.97 -17.07
N THR A 148 6.45 2.25 -17.09
CA THR A 148 6.14 3.17 -18.20
C THR A 148 6.68 2.66 -19.54
N GLU A 149 7.94 2.20 -19.57
CA GLU A 149 8.55 1.66 -20.78
C GLU A 149 7.94 0.32 -21.22
N VAL A 150 7.63 -0.55 -20.26
CA VAL A 150 6.95 -1.83 -20.52
C VAL A 150 5.55 -1.60 -21.08
N ILE A 151 4.78 -0.68 -20.49
CA ILE A 151 3.44 -0.30 -20.96
C ILE A 151 3.53 0.25 -22.39
N ARG A 152 4.46 1.17 -22.64
CA ARG A 152 4.68 1.74 -23.98
C ARG A 152 5.01 0.65 -25.01
N SER A 153 5.88 -0.28 -24.66
CA SER A 153 6.19 -1.43 -25.53
C SER A 153 4.97 -2.34 -25.73
N GLY A 154 4.12 -2.49 -24.72
CA GLY A 154 2.85 -3.22 -24.81
C GLY A 154 1.88 -2.59 -25.82
N TYR A 155 1.72 -1.26 -25.79
CA TYR A 155 0.92 -0.53 -26.79
C TYR A 155 1.45 -0.76 -28.21
N GLN A 156 2.76 -0.69 -28.39
CA GLN A 156 3.39 -0.94 -29.69
C GLN A 156 3.17 -2.37 -30.17
N LEU A 157 3.32 -3.36 -29.27
CA LEU A 157 3.11 -4.77 -29.59
C LEU A 157 1.66 -5.05 -30.04
N LEU A 158 0.69 -4.40 -29.40
CA LEU A 158 -0.74 -4.56 -29.68
C LEU A 158 -1.25 -3.64 -30.79
N ASN A 159 -0.39 -2.80 -31.39
CA ASN A 159 -0.76 -1.74 -32.34
C ASN A 159 -1.91 -0.85 -31.82
N LEU A 160 -1.89 -0.55 -30.52
CA LEU A 160 -2.88 0.31 -29.87
C LEU A 160 -2.38 1.76 -29.84
N ASP A 161 -3.32 2.70 -29.96
CA ASP A 161 -3.02 4.11 -29.77
C ASP A 161 -2.72 4.39 -28.30
N VAL A 162 -1.54 4.99 -28.04
CA VAL A 162 -1.07 5.37 -26.69
C VAL A 162 -2.01 6.40 -26.05
N SER A 163 -2.74 7.18 -26.87
CA SER A 163 -3.71 8.16 -26.40
C SER A 163 -5.12 7.59 -26.17
N ALA A 164 -5.38 6.37 -26.61
CA ALA A 164 -6.66 5.72 -26.38
C ALA A 164 -6.80 5.29 -24.91
N SER A 165 -7.95 5.59 -24.30
CA SER A 165 -8.25 5.17 -22.93
C SER A 165 -8.39 3.65 -22.86
N ILE A 166 -7.47 2.97 -22.17
CA ILE A 166 -7.63 1.55 -21.83
C ILE A 166 -8.65 1.42 -20.69
N GLN A 167 -9.74 0.71 -20.94
CA GLN A 167 -10.66 0.27 -19.90
C GLN A 167 -10.11 -1.01 -19.26
N GLY A 168 -9.36 -0.86 -18.16
CA GLY A 168 -8.87 -1.97 -17.36
C GLY A 168 -9.75 -2.21 -16.14
N ARG A 169 -10.03 -3.48 -15.81
CA ARG A 169 -10.51 -3.89 -14.49
C ARG A 169 -9.30 -4.40 -13.72
N CYS A 170 -8.97 -3.79 -12.59
CA CYS A 170 -8.00 -4.34 -11.64
C CYS A 170 -8.73 -4.71 -10.35
N ASP A 171 -8.44 -5.90 -9.84
CA ASP A 171 -8.79 -6.25 -8.46
C ASP A 171 -7.72 -5.64 -7.57
N SER A 172 -8.00 -4.45 -7.04
CA SER A 172 -7.14 -3.84 -6.03
C SER A 172 -7.49 -4.40 -4.66
N PHE A 173 -6.48 -4.71 -3.87
CA PHE A 173 -6.68 -4.95 -2.45
C PHE A 173 -7.00 -3.62 -1.79
N VAL A 174 -8.28 -3.34 -1.52
CA VAL A 174 -8.63 -2.39 -0.47
C VAL A 174 -8.11 -3.00 0.81
N LEU A 175 -7.02 -2.45 1.35
CA LEU A 175 -6.62 -2.73 2.72
C LEU A 175 -7.84 -2.37 3.57
N LYS A 176 -8.63 -3.38 3.98
CA LYS A 176 -9.70 -3.20 4.94
C LYS A 176 -9.05 -2.82 6.26
N THR A 177 -8.73 -1.55 6.45
CA THR A 177 -9.01 -0.93 7.73
C THR A 177 -10.52 -0.99 7.88
N ASP A 178 -10.99 -1.28 9.08
CA ASP A 178 -12.39 -1.49 9.44
C ASP A 178 -13.18 -0.16 9.34
N VAL A 179 -13.26 0.41 8.13
CA VAL A 179 -13.83 1.73 7.87
C VAL A 179 -15.33 1.55 7.67
N HIS A 180 -16.05 1.62 8.79
CA HIS A 180 -17.50 1.66 8.78
C HIS A 180 -18.01 2.94 8.10
N PHE A 181 -18.75 2.77 7.00
CA PHE A 181 -19.45 3.86 6.32
C PHE A 181 -20.78 4.22 7.05
N PRO A 182 -21.16 5.50 7.21
CA PRO A 182 -20.43 6.72 6.83
C PRO A 182 -19.36 7.12 7.86
N THR A 183 -18.19 7.49 7.35
CA THR A 183 -16.94 7.62 8.12
C THR A 183 -16.99 8.76 9.14
N ASP A 184 -17.47 9.93 8.75
CA ASP A 184 -17.37 11.14 9.57
C ASP A 184 -18.29 11.12 10.78
N ILE A 185 -19.51 10.63 10.62
CA ILE A 185 -20.47 10.52 11.74
C ILE A 185 -20.01 9.48 12.78
N ASN A 186 -19.28 8.45 12.34
CA ASN A 186 -18.73 7.42 13.21
C ASN A 186 -17.53 7.94 14.00
N LEU A 187 -16.60 8.61 13.32
CA LEU A 187 -15.47 9.27 13.97
C LEU A 187 -15.93 10.26 15.04
N LEU A 188 -16.96 11.06 14.74
CA LEU A 188 -17.55 11.98 15.71
C LEU A 188 -18.18 11.23 16.90
N TYR A 189 -18.87 10.11 16.65
CA TYR A 189 -19.45 9.28 17.72
C TYR A 189 -18.37 8.73 18.66
N ASP A 190 -17.31 8.18 18.09
CA ASP A 190 -16.21 7.57 18.83
C ASP A 190 -15.44 8.62 19.64
N ALA A 191 -15.11 9.76 19.03
CA ALA A 191 -14.45 10.89 19.70
C ALA A 191 -15.26 11.36 20.91
N MET A 192 -16.56 11.63 20.73
CA MET A 192 -17.43 12.05 21.84
C MET A 192 -17.56 10.95 22.91
N SER A 193 -17.63 9.68 22.53
CA SER A 193 -17.69 8.56 23.47
C SER A 193 -16.43 8.47 24.34
N VAL A 194 -15.25 8.74 23.77
CA VAL A 194 -13.99 8.85 24.51
C VAL A 194 -14.03 10.03 25.49
N LEU A 195 -14.42 11.22 25.02
CA LEU A 195 -14.50 12.42 25.88
C LEU A 195 -15.45 12.21 27.07
N PHE A 196 -16.61 11.59 26.85
CA PHE A 196 -17.56 11.25 27.91
C PHE A 196 -16.97 10.30 28.94
N ARG A 197 -16.28 9.24 28.50
CA ARG A 197 -15.61 8.31 29.41
C ARG A 197 -14.57 9.03 30.26
N GLN A 198 -13.80 9.92 29.65
CA GLN A 198 -12.77 10.69 30.36
C GLN A 198 -13.37 11.61 31.42
N CYS A 199 -14.43 12.36 31.11
CA CYS A 199 -15.08 13.22 32.09
C CYS A 199 -15.75 12.44 33.24
N VAL A 200 -16.28 11.26 32.96
CA VAL A 200 -16.83 10.36 34.00
C VAL A 200 -15.74 9.86 34.93
N HIS A 201 -14.56 9.54 34.39
CA HIS A 201 -13.40 9.15 35.19
C HIS A 201 -12.92 10.32 36.06
N TRP A 202 -12.73 11.51 35.48
CA TRP A 202 -12.37 12.71 36.25
C TRP A 202 -13.38 13.06 37.33
N ARG A 203 -14.67 12.75 37.15
CA ARG A 203 -15.67 12.93 38.20
C ARG A 203 -15.41 12.03 39.41
N GLN A 204 -14.91 10.81 39.21
CA GLN A 204 -14.57 9.91 40.31
C GLN A 204 -13.38 10.45 41.11
N ASP A 205 -12.40 11.03 40.42
CA ASP A 205 -11.14 11.48 41.03
C ASP A 205 -11.22 12.91 41.62
N TYR A 206 -11.97 13.81 40.96
CA TYR A 206 -11.97 15.26 41.24
C TYR A 206 -13.37 15.84 41.52
N TYR A 207 -14.38 15.00 41.74
CA TYR A 207 -15.75 15.41 42.09
C TYR A 207 -16.37 16.44 41.14
N LEU A 208 -16.10 16.32 39.84
CA LEU A 208 -16.68 17.22 38.84
C LEU A 208 -18.22 17.17 38.85
N PRO A 209 -18.90 18.33 38.84
CA PRO A 209 -20.35 18.39 38.74
C PRO A 209 -20.82 17.87 37.37
N ASP A 210 -22.12 17.57 37.24
CA ASP A 210 -22.77 17.43 35.94
C ASP A 210 -22.39 16.24 35.04
N TRP A 211 -21.90 15.11 35.57
CA TRP A 211 -21.75 13.87 34.77
C TRP A 211 -22.61 12.70 35.25
N ARG A 212 -23.61 12.97 36.09
CA ARG A 212 -24.52 11.96 36.65
C ARG A 212 -25.38 11.27 35.58
N GLN A 213 -25.83 12.03 34.58
CA GLN A 213 -26.68 11.55 33.49
C GLN A 213 -25.90 11.18 32.20
N HIS A 214 -24.59 10.98 32.27
CA HIS A 214 -23.75 10.71 31.08
C HIS A 214 -24.26 9.52 30.24
N LYS A 215 -24.77 8.45 30.88
CA LYS A 215 -25.34 7.28 30.19
C LYS A 215 -26.54 7.66 29.32
N HIS A 216 -27.42 8.51 29.84
CA HIS A 216 -28.59 8.99 29.11
C HIS A 216 -28.18 9.86 27.92
N ASN A 217 -27.28 10.82 28.14
CA ASN A 217 -26.75 11.69 27.09
C ASN A 217 -26.06 10.89 25.97
N LEU A 218 -25.24 9.89 26.31
CA LEU A 218 -24.57 9.05 25.33
C LEU A 218 -25.58 8.19 24.54
N ALA A 219 -26.62 7.66 25.21
CA ALA A 219 -27.69 6.93 24.55
C ALA A 219 -28.48 7.82 23.57
N GLN A 220 -28.77 9.07 23.96
CA GLN A 220 -29.41 10.06 23.10
C GLN A 220 -28.56 10.36 21.87
N PHE A 221 -27.25 10.54 22.05
CA PHE A 221 -26.32 10.77 20.94
C PHE A 221 -26.24 9.57 19.98
N LYS A 222 -26.13 8.36 20.54
CA LYS A 222 -26.13 7.11 19.77
C LYS A 222 -27.43 6.90 18.98
N GLN A 223 -28.56 7.36 19.52
CA GLN A 223 -29.84 7.30 18.82
C GLN A 223 -29.85 8.18 17.57
N GLN A 224 -29.31 9.41 17.65
CA GLN A 224 -29.19 10.29 16.49
C GLN A 224 -28.22 9.74 15.44
N TYR A 225 -27.08 9.22 15.88
CA TYR A 225 -26.13 8.52 15.01
C TYR A 225 -26.79 7.36 14.24
N ARG A 226 -27.50 6.46 14.95
CA ARG A 226 -28.22 5.34 14.33
C ARG A 226 -29.33 5.79 13.36
N ARG A 227 -29.99 6.91 13.65
CA ARG A 227 -31.00 7.50 12.76
C ARG A 227 -30.34 7.88 11.43
N ILE A 228 -29.21 8.58 11.47
CA ILE A 228 -28.49 9.00 10.27
C ILE A 228 -28.01 7.79 9.46
N GLN A 229 -27.46 6.76 10.09
CA GLN A 229 -26.99 5.55 9.39
C GLN A 229 -28.08 4.86 8.57
N ARG A 230 -29.34 4.95 9.00
CA ARG A 230 -30.48 4.35 8.30
C ARG A 230 -31.04 5.24 7.19
N LEU A 231 -30.73 6.53 7.18
CA LEU A 231 -31.19 7.43 6.13
C LEU A 231 -30.44 7.13 4.83
N ARG A 232 -31.20 6.92 3.77
CA ARG A 232 -30.70 6.70 2.41
C ARG A 232 -31.21 7.81 1.50
N HIS A 233 -30.43 8.14 0.47
CA HIS A 233 -30.90 9.00 -0.61
C HIS A 233 -32.09 8.35 -1.33
N SER A 234 -33.01 9.18 -1.83
CA SER A 234 -34.17 8.70 -2.59
C SER A 234 -33.76 8.28 -4.00
N THR A 235 -34.24 7.11 -4.43
CA THR A 235 -34.08 6.59 -5.80
C THR A 235 -35.25 6.95 -6.73
N SER A 236 -36.25 7.68 -6.23
CA SER A 236 -37.43 8.12 -6.99
C SER A 236 -37.05 9.00 -8.19
N LYS A 237 -37.78 8.91 -9.30
CA LYS A 237 -37.59 9.78 -10.49
C LYS A 237 -38.11 11.21 -10.29
N ASP A 238 -39.00 11.41 -9.33
CA ASP A 238 -39.59 12.70 -8.97
C ASP A 238 -38.58 13.59 -8.22
N GLU A 239 -38.21 14.73 -8.80
CA GLU A 239 -37.23 15.67 -8.25
C GLU A 239 -37.67 16.26 -6.91
N LYS A 240 -38.95 16.55 -6.71
CA LYS A 240 -39.45 17.12 -5.45
C LYS A 240 -39.22 16.16 -4.28
N LYS A 241 -39.41 14.86 -4.52
CA LYS A 241 -39.16 13.81 -3.52
C LYS A 241 -37.67 13.61 -3.25
N LYS A 242 -36.80 13.79 -4.24
CA LYS A 242 -35.34 13.77 -4.03
C LYS A 242 -34.89 14.94 -3.17
N MET A 243 -35.36 16.15 -3.48
CA MET A 243 -35.01 17.36 -2.72
C MET A 243 -35.50 17.28 -1.28
N ALA A 244 -36.75 16.91 -1.04
CA ALA A 244 -37.29 16.77 0.31
C ALA A 244 -36.52 15.74 1.15
N GLN A 245 -36.10 14.63 0.54
CA GLN A 245 -35.28 13.62 1.22
C GLN A 245 -33.87 14.14 1.52
N ALA A 246 -33.26 14.88 0.60
CA ALA A 246 -31.95 15.53 0.83
C ALA A 246 -32.02 16.52 1.99
N ASP A 247 -33.05 17.37 2.04
CA ASP A 247 -33.26 18.31 3.14
C ASP A 247 -33.44 17.61 4.49
N LEU A 248 -34.15 16.47 4.51
CA LEU A 248 -34.31 15.66 5.71
C LEU A 248 -32.96 15.11 6.20
N ILE A 249 -32.13 14.61 5.27
CA ILE A 249 -30.78 14.13 5.57
C ILE A 249 -29.92 15.27 6.14
N CYS A 250 -29.92 16.44 5.50
CA CYS A 250 -29.17 17.61 5.97
C CYS A 250 -29.62 18.03 7.38
N LYS A 251 -30.93 18.12 7.63
CA LYS A 251 -31.47 18.45 8.96
C LYS A 251 -31.08 17.42 10.02
N ALA A 252 -31.08 16.13 9.68
CA ALA A 252 -30.67 15.08 10.62
C ALA A 252 -29.18 15.20 11.00
N HIS A 253 -28.31 15.52 10.03
CA HIS A 253 -26.89 15.77 10.29
C HIS A 253 -26.69 17.04 11.13
N GLN A 254 -27.42 18.12 10.84
CA GLN A 254 -27.33 19.36 11.60
C GLN A 254 -27.69 19.12 13.08
N ILE A 255 -28.80 18.42 13.35
CA ILE A 255 -29.21 18.07 14.73
C ILE A 255 -28.11 17.27 15.44
N TYR A 256 -27.45 16.35 14.74
CA TYR A 256 -26.37 15.54 15.32
C TYR A 256 -25.13 16.38 15.64
N ILE A 257 -24.74 17.30 14.75
CA ILE A 257 -23.64 18.23 14.95
C ILE A 257 -23.93 19.19 16.11
N ASP A 258 -25.14 19.77 16.15
CA ASP A 258 -25.54 20.70 17.22
C ASP A 258 -25.54 20.00 18.59
N LEU A 259 -25.98 18.74 18.64
CA LEU A 259 -25.95 17.94 19.87
C LEU A 259 -24.51 17.60 20.29
N ALA A 260 -23.63 17.29 19.33
CA ALA A 260 -22.21 17.10 19.59
C ALA A 260 -21.58 18.38 20.15
N GLN A 261 -21.85 19.54 19.55
CA GLN A 261 -21.35 20.84 20.01
C GLN A 261 -21.82 21.16 21.43
N LYS A 262 -23.10 20.93 21.74
CA LYS A 262 -23.65 21.11 23.09
C LYS A 262 -22.87 20.29 24.12
N TYR A 263 -22.56 19.04 23.81
CA TYR A 263 -21.81 18.20 24.73
C TYR A 263 -20.32 18.54 24.77
N LEU A 264 -19.73 18.95 23.65
CA LEU A 264 -18.34 19.42 23.61
C LEU A 264 -18.16 20.64 24.52
N ASN A 265 -19.08 21.62 24.47
CA ASN A 265 -19.05 22.78 25.36
C ASN A 265 -19.06 22.37 26.85
N ARG A 266 -19.83 21.34 27.21
CA ARG A 266 -19.87 20.79 28.58
C ARG A 266 -18.57 20.11 28.97
N VAL A 267 -17.95 19.36 28.04
CA VAL A 267 -16.63 18.75 28.23
C VAL A 267 -15.58 19.85 28.45
N THR A 268 -15.59 20.89 27.63
CA THR A 268 -14.67 22.04 27.73
C THR A 268 -14.81 22.75 29.07
N GLN A 269 -16.04 23.03 29.53
CA GLN A 269 -16.28 23.61 30.86
C GLN A 269 -15.74 22.71 31.98
N SER A 270 -15.91 21.40 31.86
CA SER A 270 -15.40 20.44 32.84
C SER A 270 -13.87 20.43 32.87
N TYR A 271 -13.24 20.53 31.70
CA TYR A 271 -11.79 20.63 31.54
C TYR A 271 -11.23 21.94 32.12
N GLU A 272 -11.88 23.07 31.85
CA GLU A 272 -11.50 24.37 32.40
C GLU A 272 -11.59 24.39 33.93
N LEU A 273 -12.66 23.83 34.50
CA LEU A 273 -12.80 23.67 35.96
C LEU A 273 -11.70 22.79 36.55
N LEU A 274 -11.33 21.73 35.83
CA LEU A 274 -10.28 20.80 36.25
C LEU A 274 -8.91 21.48 36.29
N ILE A 275 -8.56 22.25 35.27
CA ILE A 275 -7.33 23.06 35.23
C ILE A 275 -7.34 24.14 36.32
N GLY A 276 -8.43 24.92 36.40
CA GLY A 276 -8.51 26.09 37.28
C GLY A 276 -8.52 25.74 38.76
N LYS A 277 -9.27 24.69 39.15
CA LYS A 277 -9.46 24.32 40.56
C LYS A 277 -8.42 23.32 41.08
N TYR A 278 -8.00 22.37 40.25
CA TYR A 278 -7.13 21.27 40.69
C TYR A 278 -5.68 21.39 40.20
N LYS A 279 -5.34 22.47 39.45
CA LYS A 279 -3.96 22.80 39.00
C LYS A 279 -3.22 21.60 38.40
N LEU A 280 -3.92 20.75 37.66
CA LEU A 280 -3.27 19.67 36.94
C LEU A 280 -2.33 20.26 35.87
N PRO A 281 -1.10 19.74 35.74
CA PRO A 281 -0.19 20.20 34.69
C PRO A 281 -0.88 20.01 33.34
N LYS A 282 -0.79 21.02 32.47
CA LYS A 282 -1.23 20.92 31.08
C LYS A 282 -0.43 19.79 30.43
N VAL A 283 -0.99 18.60 30.38
CA VAL A 283 -0.46 17.55 29.51
C VAL A 283 -1.19 17.67 28.19
N LEU A 284 -0.42 18.21 27.23
CA LEU A 284 -0.65 18.47 25.80
C LEU A 284 -0.90 19.94 25.47
#